data_AF-A0A6A4S9J3-F1
#
_entry.id   AF-A0A6A4S9J3-F1
#
_cell.length_a   1.000
_cell.length_b   1.000
_cell.length_c   1.000
_cell.angle_alpha   90.00
_cell.angle_beta   90.00
_cell.angle_gamma   90.00
#
_symmetry.space_group_name_H-M   'P 1'
#
loop_
_entity.id
_entity.type
_entity.pdbx_description
1 polymer ?
#
loop_
_entity_poly.entity_id
_entity_poly.type
_entity_poly.pdbx_seq_one_letter_code
_entity_poly.pdbx_strand_id
1 'polypeptide(L)'
;MRDYSAKEIAYYNHMFSVTSVFTPSLDTKTTDKASIQRLTESFVTKLQEDFPSTVSTIYRTSEKLQTTCRSSAKAEPSDKCLLCVCALDTAVENASAFQATLTSEQLSQTKYPGAAGTEIPRQNPESSAPSGQCCSSGGAEDCGRAERGGGGCCSSAKEPETTDLKSLLCYSCQLTLKDMSSVEHLPQYILSEAQRRQRRSQMREEISEFLLEDGEGGD
;
A
#
# COMPACT_ATOMS: atom_id res chain seq x y z
N MET A 1 -14.60 24.27 15.57
CA MET A 1 -15.71 23.45 16.11
C MET A 1 -15.27 22.33 17.05
N ARG A 2 -13.97 21.99 17.13
CA ARG A 2 -13.48 20.86 17.93
C ARG A 2 -13.69 21.03 19.45
N ASP A 3 -13.68 22.27 19.93
CA ASP A 3 -13.85 22.61 21.35
C ASP A 3 -15.31 22.69 21.81
N TYR A 4 -16.27 22.56 20.89
CA TYR A 4 -17.69 22.66 21.20
C TYR A 4 -18.36 21.29 21.06
N SER A 5 -19.17 20.93 22.04
CA SER A 5 -20.01 19.73 22.00
C SER A 5 -21.10 19.85 20.92
N ALA A 6 -21.57 18.71 20.42
CA ALA A 6 -22.68 18.68 19.46
C ALA A 6 -23.94 19.40 19.99
N LYS A 7 -24.16 19.40 21.30
CA LYS A 7 -25.28 20.10 21.96
C LYS A 7 -25.12 21.63 21.84
N GLU A 8 -23.94 22.16 22.13
CA GLU A 8 -23.66 23.61 22.01
C GLU A 8 -23.80 24.09 20.56
N ILE A 9 -23.33 23.28 19.61
CA ILE A 9 -23.47 23.57 18.17
C ILE A 9 -24.94 23.58 17.75
N ALA A 10 -25.74 22.64 18.24
CA ALA A 10 -27.18 22.59 17.97
C ALA A 10 -27.91 23.82 18.52
N TYR A 11 -27.59 24.26 19.75
CA TYR A 11 -28.15 25.48 20.33
C TYR A 11 -27.74 26.73 19.54
N TYR A 12 -26.47 26.82 19.14
CA TYR A 12 -25.99 27.91 18.29
C TYR A 12 -26.77 27.97 16.97
N ASN A 13 -26.89 26.84 16.27
CA ASN A 13 -27.62 26.77 15.00
C ASN A 13 -29.09 27.18 15.17
N HIS A 14 -29.74 26.75 16.26
CA HIS A 14 -31.12 27.13 16.55
C HIS A 14 -31.25 28.64 16.83
N MET A 15 -30.40 29.20 17.69
CA MET A 15 -30.46 30.61 18.10
C MET A 15 -30.21 31.57 16.92
N PHE A 16 -29.34 31.20 15.99
CA PHE A 16 -29.02 32.00 14.82
C PHE A 16 -29.75 31.55 13.55
N SER A 17 -30.74 30.66 13.66
CA SER A 17 -31.52 30.14 12.53
C SER A 17 -30.66 29.58 11.39
N VAL A 18 -29.52 28.98 11.72
CA VAL A 18 -28.64 28.31 10.76
C VAL A 18 -29.28 26.98 10.35
N THR A 19 -29.55 26.81 9.05
CA THR A 19 -30.08 25.56 8.52
C THR A 19 -29.10 24.41 8.81
N SER A 20 -29.57 23.38 9.50
CA SER A 20 -28.78 22.18 9.79
C SER A 20 -29.45 20.94 9.20
N VAL A 21 -28.63 20.02 8.69
CA VAL A 21 -29.06 18.73 8.17
C VAL A 21 -28.43 17.65 9.05
N PHE A 22 -29.26 16.74 9.55
CA PHE A 22 -28.77 15.57 10.28
C PHE A 22 -28.59 14.40 9.31
N THR A 23 -27.37 13.90 9.20
CA THR A 23 -27.04 12.72 8.40
C THR A 23 -26.86 11.53 9.34
N PRO A 24 -27.83 10.60 9.41
CA PRO A 24 -27.69 9.41 10.25
C PRO A 24 -26.53 8.54 9.76
N SER A 25 -25.71 8.11 10.71
CA SER A 25 -24.69 7.07 10.52
C SER A 25 -25.30 5.67 10.66
N LEU A 26 -24.57 4.63 10.23
CA LEU A 26 -24.99 3.22 10.34
C LEU A 26 -25.29 2.79 11.79
N ASP A 27 -24.66 3.44 12.76
CA ASP A 27 -24.84 3.19 14.19
C ASP A 27 -25.89 4.10 14.85
N THR A 28 -26.57 4.96 14.09
CA THR A 28 -27.62 5.84 14.62
C THR A 28 -28.75 5.02 15.24
N LYS A 29 -29.14 5.35 16.48
CA LYS A 29 -30.14 4.62 17.30
C LYS A 29 -29.77 3.17 17.65
N THR A 30 -28.53 2.75 17.43
CA THR A 30 -28.07 1.43 17.88
C THR A 30 -27.71 1.46 19.38
N THR A 31 -27.60 0.27 19.99
CA THR A 31 -27.27 0.15 21.42
C THR A 31 -25.84 0.58 21.70
N ASP A 32 -25.54 0.96 22.94
CA ASP A 32 -24.18 1.38 23.36
C ASP A 32 -23.10 0.33 23.05
N LYS A 33 -23.48 -0.96 23.01
CA LYS A 33 -22.56 -2.08 22.75
C LYS A 33 -22.51 -2.50 21.29
N ALA A 34 -23.17 -1.77 20.38
CA ALA A 34 -23.21 -2.11 18.96
C ALA A 34 -21.86 -1.92 18.25
N SER A 35 -21.00 -1.05 18.77
CA SER A 35 -19.65 -0.84 18.27
C SER A 35 -18.72 -0.32 19.36
N ILE A 36 -17.41 -0.48 19.16
CA ILE A 36 -16.39 0.13 20.05
C ILE A 36 -16.57 1.65 20.08
N GLN A 37 -16.84 2.26 18.93
CA GLN A 37 -17.06 3.71 18.84
C GLN A 37 -18.24 4.18 19.71
N ARG A 38 -19.40 3.51 19.66
CA ARG A 38 -20.55 3.85 20.51
C ARG A 38 -20.28 3.62 21.98
N LEU A 39 -19.58 2.53 22.30
CA LEU A 39 -19.19 2.23 23.68
C LEU A 39 -18.28 3.32 24.24
N THR A 40 -17.29 3.75 23.47
CA THR A 40 -16.37 4.84 23.84
C THR A 40 -17.09 6.18 23.93
N GLU A 41 -17.97 6.51 22.99
CA GLU A 41 -18.80 7.73 23.03
C GLU A 41 -19.64 7.77 24.30
N SER A 42 -20.36 6.69 24.60
CA SER A 42 -21.21 6.56 25.80
C SER A 42 -20.40 6.66 27.08
N PHE A 43 -19.26 5.97 27.14
CA PHE A 43 -18.35 6.02 28.29
C PHE A 43 -17.85 7.45 28.55
N VAL A 44 -17.32 8.13 27.54
CA VAL A 44 -16.79 9.50 27.68
C VAL A 44 -17.92 10.48 28.02
N THR A 45 -19.11 10.33 27.42
CA THR A 45 -20.26 11.19 27.70
C THR A 45 -20.75 11.02 29.14
N LYS A 46 -20.83 9.79 29.65
CA LYS A 46 -21.20 9.51 31.04
C LYS A 46 -20.16 10.04 32.03
N LEU A 47 -18.87 9.89 31.74
CA LEU A 47 -17.83 10.50 32.57
C LEU A 47 -17.93 12.03 32.63
N GLN A 48 -18.28 12.67 31.52
CA GLN A 48 -18.45 14.12 31.46
C GLN A 48 -19.61 14.63 32.36
N GLU A 49 -20.61 13.79 32.66
CA GLU A 49 -21.73 14.16 33.55
C GLU A 49 -21.24 14.37 35.00
N ASP A 50 -20.41 13.47 35.51
CA ASP A 50 -19.87 13.55 36.87
C ASP A 50 -18.59 14.39 36.96
N PHE A 51 -17.82 14.46 35.87
CA PHE A 51 -16.54 15.17 35.78
C PHE A 51 -16.57 16.17 34.61
N PRO A 52 -17.06 17.40 34.85
CA PRO A 52 -17.06 18.45 33.83
C PRO A 52 -15.65 18.70 33.28
N SER A 53 -15.55 18.92 31.98
CA SER A 53 -14.30 19.12 31.23
C SER A 53 -13.51 17.85 30.90
N THR A 54 -14.07 16.65 31.13
CA THR A 54 -13.48 15.37 30.68
C THR A 54 -13.13 15.38 29.19
N VAL A 55 -14.07 15.74 28.31
CA VAL A 55 -13.85 15.76 26.84
C VAL A 55 -12.71 16.72 26.46
N SER A 56 -12.73 17.93 27.03
CA SER A 56 -11.68 18.94 26.76
C SER A 56 -10.31 18.50 27.29
N THR A 57 -10.27 17.86 28.45
CA THR A 57 -9.02 17.36 29.05
C THR A 57 -8.43 16.22 28.22
N ILE A 58 -9.25 15.27 27.77
CA ILE A 58 -8.82 14.20 26.84
C ILE A 58 -8.20 14.82 25.60
N TYR A 59 -8.87 15.82 25.01
CA TYR A 59 -8.40 16.45 23.78
C TYR A 59 -7.08 17.24 23.97
N ARG A 60 -6.97 18.06 25.02
CA ARG A 60 -5.72 18.79 25.31
C ARG A 60 -4.57 17.86 25.67
N THR A 61 -4.87 16.75 26.32
CA THR A 61 -3.86 15.75 26.68
C THR A 61 -3.42 15.00 25.43
N SER A 62 -4.35 14.63 24.54
CA SER A 62 -3.99 13.96 23.29
C SER A 62 -3.12 14.85 22.39
N GLU A 63 -3.36 16.16 22.36
CA GLU A 63 -2.51 17.11 21.63
C GLU A 63 -1.09 17.20 22.21
N LYS A 64 -0.92 17.12 23.54
CA LYS A 64 0.41 17.04 24.16
C LYS A 64 1.15 15.75 23.82
N LEU A 65 0.41 14.68 23.52
CA LEU A 65 0.97 13.39 23.10
C LEU A 65 1.23 13.30 21.59
N GLN A 66 0.76 14.28 20.79
CA GLN A 66 1.03 14.36 19.35
C GLN A 66 2.46 14.85 19.09
N THR A 67 3.45 14.06 19.50
CA THR A 67 4.89 14.34 19.28
C THR A 67 5.52 13.41 18.25
N THR A 68 4.81 12.41 17.72
CA THR A 68 5.42 11.29 16.97
C THR A 68 4.95 11.11 15.52
N CYS A 69 4.10 12.00 14.98
CA CYS A 69 3.55 11.81 13.62
C CYS A 69 3.61 13.09 12.77
N ARG A 70 4.67 13.88 12.95
CA ARG A 70 4.99 15.02 12.07
C ARG A 70 6.26 14.74 11.26
N SER A 71 6.32 13.62 10.57
CA SER A 71 7.26 13.47 9.47
C SER A 71 6.51 13.73 8.16
N SER A 72 7.07 14.63 7.34
CA SER A 72 6.72 14.94 5.94
C SER A 72 5.57 15.92 5.65
N ALA A 73 5.60 17.13 6.23
CA ALA A 73 4.85 18.27 5.67
C ALA A 73 5.37 18.73 4.28
N LYS A 74 6.53 18.22 3.84
CA LYS A 74 7.01 18.28 2.46
C LYS A 74 7.08 16.87 1.89
N ALA A 75 5.94 16.28 1.57
CA ALA A 75 5.91 15.01 0.85
C ALA A 75 6.43 15.26 -0.57
N GLU A 76 7.63 14.73 -0.85
CA GLU A 76 8.21 14.78 -2.19
C GLU A 76 7.33 13.97 -3.16
N PRO A 77 7.40 14.19 -4.48
CA PRO A 77 6.65 13.40 -5.46
C PRO A 77 6.93 11.88 -5.35
N SER A 78 8.06 11.49 -4.77
CA SER A 78 8.44 10.11 -4.44
C SER A 78 7.57 9.48 -3.37
N ASP A 79 6.91 10.28 -2.53
CA ASP A 79 6.18 9.81 -1.33
C ASP A 79 4.69 9.62 -1.61
N LYS A 80 4.28 9.74 -2.87
CA LYS A 80 2.89 9.58 -3.33
C LYS A 80 2.77 8.42 -4.30
N CYS A 81 1.75 7.60 -4.10
CA CYS A 81 1.39 6.50 -4.98
C CYS A 81 1.24 6.98 -6.43
N LEU A 82 1.85 6.26 -7.37
CA LEU A 82 1.80 6.56 -8.80
C LEU A 82 0.38 6.49 -9.37
N LEU A 83 -0.49 5.62 -8.84
CA LEU A 83 -1.84 5.39 -9.37
C LEU A 83 -2.89 6.28 -8.71
N CYS A 84 -2.96 6.29 -7.38
CA CYS A 84 -4.01 7.01 -6.65
C CYS A 84 -3.56 8.35 -6.07
N VAL A 85 -2.26 8.67 -6.12
CA VAL A 85 -1.66 9.92 -5.60
C VAL A 85 -1.78 10.07 -4.07
N CYS A 86 -2.34 9.09 -3.37
CA CYS A 86 -2.31 9.00 -1.90
C CYS A 86 -0.86 8.88 -1.40
N ALA A 87 -0.61 9.26 -0.14
CA ALA A 87 0.67 9.01 0.51
C ALA A 87 1.02 7.52 0.48
N LEU A 88 2.30 7.20 0.27
CA LEU A 88 2.79 5.84 0.36
C LEU A 88 2.73 5.36 1.81
N ASP A 89 2.05 4.23 2.02
CA ASP A 89 1.89 3.54 3.30
C ASP A 89 2.83 2.32 3.42
N THR A 90 3.73 2.16 2.45
CA THR A 90 4.68 1.03 2.37
C THR A 90 6.11 1.41 2.77
N ALA A 91 6.40 2.69 2.94
CA ALA A 91 7.66 3.20 3.47
C ALA A 91 7.65 3.16 5.01
N VAL A 92 7.56 1.95 5.58
CA VAL A 92 7.41 1.76 7.04
C VAL A 92 8.56 0.92 7.59
N GLU A 93 8.94 1.19 8.83
CA GLU A 93 9.95 0.43 9.57
C GLU A 93 9.63 -1.07 9.63
N ASN A 94 10.67 -1.86 9.94
CA ASN A 94 10.63 -3.33 9.96
C ASN A 94 9.51 -3.93 10.85
N ALA A 95 9.04 -3.21 11.87
CA ALA A 95 7.95 -3.62 12.75
C ALA A 95 6.61 -2.97 12.36
N SER A 96 6.16 -3.19 11.12
CA SER A 96 4.93 -2.61 10.59
C SER A 96 3.83 -3.64 10.29
N ALA A 97 2.57 -3.19 10.29
CA ALA A 97 1.43 -4.02 9.88
C ALA A 97 1.56 -4.50 8.43
N PHE A 98 2.17 -3.68 7.56
CA PHE A 98 2.49 -4.05 6.18
C PHE A 98 3.46 -5.24 6.14
N GLN A 99 4.57 -5.16 6.89
CA GLN A 99 5.55 -6.25 6.95
C GLN A 99 4.99 -7.54 7.56
N ALA A 100 4.13 -7.41 8.58
CA ALA A 100 3.41 -8.56 9.15
C ALA A 100 2.49 -9.24 8.11
N THR A 101 1.84 -8.44 7.25
CA THR A 101 0.98 -8.96 6.17
C THR A 101 1.81 -9.65 5.09
N LEU A 102 2.92 -9.06 4.65
CA LEU A 102 3.84 -9.69 3.70
C LEU A 102 4.42 -11.01 4.24
N THR A 103 4.80 -11.04 5.51
CA THR A 103 5.31 -12.26 6.16
C THR A 103 4.23 -13.34 6.21
N SER A 104 3.01 -12.97 6.61
CA SER A 104 1.86 -13.90 6.65
C SER A 104 1.56 -14.47 5.26
N GLU A 105 1.62 -13.62 4.23
CA GLU A 105 1.46 -14.02 2.84
C GLU A 105 2.55 -15.01 2.39
N GLN A 106 3.82 -14.71 2.63
CA GLN A 106 4.94 -15.58 2.29
C GLN A 106 4.78 -16.98 2.91
N LEU A 107 4.42 -17.03 4.20
CA LEU A 107 4.18 -18.28 4.92
C LEU A 107 2.97 -19.06 4.38
N SER A 108 1.90 -18.36 3.98
CA SER A 108 0.71 -18.99 3.39
C SER A 108 0.98 -19.61 2.02
N GLN A 109 1.96 -19.07 1.28
CA GLN A 109 2.32 -19.54 -0.07
C GLN A 109 3.38 -20.65 -0.04
N THR A 110 4.10 -20.84 1.06
CA THR A 110 4.93 -22.03 1.29
C THR A 110 4.05 -23.28 1.39
N LYS A 111 3.72 -23.86 0.23
CA LYS A 111 3.24 -25.24 0.14
C LYS A 111 4.31 -26.14 0.75
N TYR A 112 3.95 -26.86 1.81
CA TYR A 112 4.78 -27.93 2.38
C TYR A 112 5.18 -28.92 1.27
N PRO A 113 6.47 -29.14 1.00
CA PRO A 113 6.92 -30.29 0.21
C PRO A 113 6.80 -31.53 1.11
N GLY A 114 5.58 -32.07 1.24
CA GLY A 114 5.35 -33.18 2.17
C GLY A 114 3.93 -33.74 2.28
N ALA A 115 3.04 -33.46 1.33
CA ALA A 115 1.72 -34.10 1.26
C ALA A 115 1.59 -34.98 0.02
N ALA A 116 2.55 -35.90 -0.14
CA ALA A 116 2.29 -37.15 -0.86
C ALA A 116 1.87 -38.18 0.19
N GLY A 117 0.65 -38.69 0.09
CA GLY A 117 0.17 -39.83 0.88
C GLY A 117 -0.94 -39.46 1.88
N THR A 118 -2.17 -39.43 1.39
CA THR A 118 -3.22 -40.38 1.80
C THR A 118 -4.34 -40.26 0.77
N GLU A 119 -4.29 -41.13 -0.23
CA GLU A 119 -5.35 -41.24 -1.21
C GLU A 119 -6.62 -41.82 -0.56
N ILE A 120 -7.73 -41.09 -0.66
CA ILE A 120 -9.06 -41.65 -0.46
C ILE A 120 -9.50 -42.17 -1.83
N PRO A 121 -9.70 -43.48 -2.04
CA PRO A 121 -10.05 -44.00 -3.36
C PRO A 121 -11.50 -43.67 -3.69
N ARG A 122 -11.73 -42.97 -4.80
CA ARG A 122 -13.01 -43.06 -5.52
C ARG A 122 -12.81 -43.89 -6.78
N GLN A 123 -13.33 -45.12 -6.72
CA GLN A 123 -13.48 -46.03 -7.86
C GLN A 123 -14.49 -45.45 -8.86
N ASN A 124 -14.10 -45.35 -10.14
CA ASN A 124 -14.75 -46.09 -11.24
C ASN A 124 -13.98 -45.91 -12.57
N PRO A 125 -14.19 -46.79 -13.57
CA PRO A 125 -13.10 -47.37 -14.35
C PRO A 125 -13.11 -47.03 -15.86
N GLU A 126 -12.04 -47.49 -16.53
CA GLU A 126 -11.90 -47.82 -17.96
C GLU A 126 -11.83 -46.68 -19.01
N SER A 127 -10.66 -46.48 -19.63
CA SER A 127 -10.29 -47.17 -20.88
C SER A 127 -9.01 -46.61 -21.56
N SER A 128 -8.14 -47.55 -21.94
CA SER A 128 -7.13 -47.54 -23.03
C SER A 128 -5.95 -46.53 -23.07
N ALA A 129 -4.75 -47.13 -23.08
CA ALA A 129 -3.38 -46.63 -23.22
C ALA A 129 -2.97 -46.27 -24.69
N PRO A 130 -1.67 -46.18 -25.06
CA PRO A 130 -0.61 -45.22 -24.67
C PRO A 130 0.17 -44.65 -25.90
N SER A 131 1.34 -44.03 -25.64
CA SER A 131 2.47 -43.66 -26.53
C SER A 131 2.51 -42.18 -26.96
N GLY A 132 3.66 -41.48 -26.99
CA GLY A 132 5.04 -41.96 -27.02
C GLY A 132 6.06 -40.94 -26.51
N GLN A 133 7.18 -41.51 -26.13
CA GLN A 133 8.44 -40.93 -25.73
C GLN A 133 9.36 -40.89 -26.96
N CYS A 134 10.09 -39.81 -27.23
CA CYS A 134 11.32 -39.90 -28.02
C CYS A 134 12.28 -38.73 -27.74
N CYS A 135 13.57 -39.05 -27.91
CA CYS A 135 14.72 -38.44 -27.28
C CYS A 135 15.42 -37.38 -28.14
N SER A 136 16.34 -36.65 -27.49
CA SER A 136 17.41 -35.85 -28.06
C SER A 136 18.19 -36.55 -29.19
N SER A 137 18.65 -35.77 -30.18
CA SER A 137 19.93 -35.95 -30.88
C SER A 137 20.31 -34.67 -31.63
N GLY A 138 21.60 -34.35 -31.60
CA GLY A 138 22.17 -33.08 -32.05
C GLY A 138 22.39 -32.94 -33.55
N GLY A 139 22.84 -31.74 -33.92
CA GLY A 139 23.35 -31.39 -35.24
C GLY A 139 24.23 -30.15 -35.11
N ALA A 140 25.50 -30.31 -35.43
CA ALA A 140 26.46 -29.22 -35.59
C ALA A 140 26.36 -28.70 -37.02
N GLU A 141 26.19 -27.39 -37.19
CA GLU A 141 26.41 -26.74 -38.48
C GLU A 141 26.91 -25.30 -38.29
N ASP A 142 28.22 -25.20 -38.52
CA ASP A 142 28.99 -24.13 -39.14
C ASP A 142 28.19 -22.95 -39.74
N CYS A 143 28.52 -21.73 -39.30
CA CYS A 143 28.26 -20.53 -40.08
C CYS A 143 29.56 -19.71 -40.20
N GLY A 144 30.06 -19.70 -41.44
CA GLY A 144 31.34 -19.14 -41.83
C GLY A 144 31.46 -17.62 -41.67
N ARG A 145 32.72 -17.23 -41.57
CA ARG A 145 33.27 -15.88 -41.38
C ARG A 145 33.36 -15.12 -42.72
N ALA A 146 32.86 -13.89 -42.78
CA ALA A 146 33.30 -12.86 -43.71
C ALA A 146 33.22 -11.47 -43.05
N GLU A 147 34.31 -10.71 -43.14
CA GLU A 147 34.54 -9.45 -42.45
C GLU A 147 33.89 -8.22 -43.12
N ARG A 148 33.56 -7.24 -42.27
CA ARG A 148 33.91 -5.79 -42.36
C ARG A 148 32.73 -4.79 -42.43
N GLY A 149 32.52 -4.10 -41.31
CA GLY A 149 32.19 -2.67 -41.28
C GLY A 149 30.74 -2.27 -40.96
N GLY A 150 30.50 -1.81 -39.74
CA GLY A 150 29.29 -1.05 -39.36
C GLY A 150 28.86 -1.33 -37.93
N GLY A 151 29.26 -0.47 -37.00
CA GLY A 151 29.07 -0.63 -35.55
C GLY A 151 27.62 -0.91 -35.15
N GLY A 152 27.37 -2.14 -34.73
CA GLY A 152 26.17 -2.51 -33.99
C GLY A 152 26.21 -1.90 -32.60
N CYS A 153 25.48 -0.80 -32.39
CA CYS A 153 25.06 -0.40 -31.06
C CYS A 153 23.87 -1.28 -30.65
N CYS A 154 24.18 -2.54 -30.34
CA CYS A 154 23.24 -3.43 -29.68
C CYS A 154 23.32 -3.11 -28.18
N SER A 155 22.69 -2.01 -27.76
CA SER A 155 22.25 -1.91 -26.37
C SER A 155 21.26 -3.05 -26.19
N SER A 156 21.72 -4.15 -25.59
CA SER A 156 20.84 -5.19 -25.08
C SER A 156 19.82 -4.48 -24.19
N ALA A 157 18.61 -4.31 -24.69
CA ALA A 157 17.51 -3.78 -23.90
C ALA A 157 17.29 -4.82 -22.80
N LYS A 158 17.85 -4.56 -21.62
CA LYS A 158 17.36 -5.19 -20.41
C LYS A 158 15.88 -4.83 -20.35
N GLU A 159 15.03 -5.81 -20.55
CA GLU A 159 13.63 -5.79 -20.14
C GLU A 159 13.57 -5.07 -18.78
N PRO A 160 12.84 -3.94 -18.66
CA PRO A 160 12.71 -3.25 -17.40
C PRO A 160 11.92 -4.16 -16.48
N GLU A 161 12.68 -4.85 -15.65
CA GLU A 161 12.27 -5.77 -14.61
C GLU A 161 11.07 -5.17 -13.86
N THR A 162 9.96 -5.90 -13.77
CA THR A 162 8.67 -5.51 -13.15
C THR A 162 8.78 -5.17 -11.65
N THR A 163 10.00 -5.16 -11.13
CA THR A 163 10.40 -4.91 -9.75
C THR A 163 10.36 -3.43 -9.38
N ASP A 164 10.44 -2.48 -10.32
CA ASP A 164 10.51 -1.04 -9.96
C ASP A 164 9.14 -0.36 -9.77
N LEU A 165 8.05 -0.91 -10.29
CA LEU A 165 6.75 -0.22 -10.16
C LEU A 165 6.17 -0.32 -8.74
N LYS A 166 6.46 -1.40 -8.02
CA LYS A 166 5.88 -1.67 -6.69
C LYS A 166 6.33 -0.65 -5.65
N SER A 167 7.58 -0.19 -5.72
CA SER A 167 8.14 0.80 -4.79
C SER A 167 7.41 2.16 -4.87
N LEU A 168 6.75 2.44 -6.01
CA LEU A 168 6.05 3.69 -6.28
C LEU A 168 4.56 3.64 -5.93
N LEU A 169 4.07 2.58 -5.28
CA LEU A 169 2.65 2.32 -5.07
C LEU A 169 2.32 2.09 -3.60
N CYS A 170 1.17 2.60 -3.17
CA CYS A 170 0.60 2.24 -1.87
C CYS A 170 0.15 0.77 -1.87
N TYR A 171 0.01 0.20 -0.69
CA TYR A 171 -0.32 -1.20 -0.50
C TYR A 171 -1.57 -1.63 -1.28
N SER A 172 -2.64 -0.83 -1.23
CA SER A 172 -3.88 -1.13 -1.95
C SER A 172 -3.67 -1.19 -3.46
N CYS A 173 -2.92 -0.25 -4.03
CA CYS A 173 -2.61 -0.23 -5.46
C CYS A 173 -1.66 -1.37 -5.87
N GLN A 174 -0.75 -1.79 -4.98
CA GLN A 174 0.09 -2.96 -5.22
C GLN A 174 -0.76 -4.24 -5.33
N LEU A 175 -1.76 -4.41 -4.47
CA LEU A 175 -2.71 -5.54 -4.55
C LEU A 175 -3.46 -5.52 -5.88
N THR A 176 -4.01 -4.38 -6.28
CA THR A 176 -4.71 -4.26 -7.56
C THR A 176 -3.81 -4.60 -8.76
N LEU A 177 -2.54 -4.17 -8.74
CA LEU A 177 -1.60 -4.54 -9.80
C LEU A 177 -1.16 -6.00 -9.75
N LYS A 178 -1.11 -6.60 -8.57
CA LYS A 178 -0.78 -8.03 -8.41
C LYS A 178 -1.83 -8.92 -9.07
N ASP A 179 -3.08 -8.49 -9.07
CA ASP A 179 -4.20 -9.20 -9.69
C ASP A 179 -4.29 -8.98 -11.21
N MET A 180 -3.46 -8.10 -11.79
CA MET A 180 -3.39 -7.86 -13.23
C MET A 180 -2.52 -8.91 -13.92
N SER A 181 -2.93 -9.34 -15.12
CA SER A 181 -2.19 -10.34 -15.92
C SER A 181 -0.85 -9.82 -16.47
N SER A 182 -0.76 -8.51 -16.77
CA SER A 182 0.47 -7.85 -17.22
C SER A 182 0.45 -6.37 -16.88
N VAL A 183 1.63 -5.84 -16.52
CA VAL A 183 1.88 -4.42 -16.24
C VAL A 183 1.88 -3.59 -17.54
N GLU A 184 2.11 -4.22 -18.69
CA GLU A 184 2.15 -3.54 -20.00
C GLU A 184 0.79 -2.99 -20.45
N HIS A 185 -0.31 -3.45 -19.84
CA HIS A 185 -1.64 -2.91 -20.09
C HIS A 185 -1.88 -1.56 -19.43
N LEU A 186 -0.95 -1.08 -18.59
CA LEU A 186 -1.07 0.26 -18.02
C LEU A 186 -0.91 1.34 -19.10
N PRO A 187 -1.69 2.42 -19.03
CA PRO A 187 -1.51 3.58 -19.89
C PRO A 187 -0.04 4.05 -19.94
N GLN A 188 0.46 4.35 -21.15
CA GLN A 188 1.85 4.73 -21.37
C GLN A 188 2.32 5.90 -20.50
N TYR A 189 1.44 6.85 -20.19
CA TYR A 189 1.79 7.98 -19.32
C TYR A 189 2.19 7.52 -17.91
N ILE A 190 1.59 6.44 -17.38
CA ILE A 190 1.92 5.87 -16.05
C ILE A 190 3.31 5.23 -16.09
N LEU A 191 3.59 4.45 -17.13
CA LEU A 191 4.90 3.81 -17.31
C LEU A 191 6.00 4.86 -17.49
N SER A 192 5.74 5.91 -18.28
CA SER A 192 6.69 7.01 -18.47
C SER A 192 6.94 7.81 -17.19
N GLU A 193 5.91 8.00 -16.37
CA GLU A 193 6.02 8.68 -15.08
C GLU A 193 6.77 7.82 -14.06
N ALA A 194 6.54 6.50 -14.03
CA ALA A 194 7.28 5.57 -13.21
C ALA A 194 8.79 5.66 -13.48
N GLN A 195 9.16 5.54 -14.76
CA GLN A 195 10.56 5.67 -15.19
C GLN A 195 11.15 7.05 -14.86
N ARG A 196 10.35 8.11 -14.99
CA ARG A 196 10.79 9.47 -14.62
C ARG A 196 11.10 9.58 -13.13
N ARG A 197 10.24 9.03 -12.26
CA ARG A 197 10.45 9.03 -10.80
C ARG A 197 11.65 8.18 -10.40
N GLN A 198 11.80 7.01 -11.01
CA GLN A 198 12.95 6.13 -10.81
C GLN A 198 14.26 6.84 -11.17
N ARG A 199 14.37 7.46 -12.36
CA ARG A 199 15.55 8.22 -12.76
C ARG A 199 15.85 9.38 -11.82
N ARG A 200 14.82 10.09 -11.34
CA ARG A 200 15.00 11.19 -10.36
C ARG A 200 15.49 10.66 -9.02
N SER A 201 15.00 9.50 -8.58
CA SER A 201 15.46 8.84 -7.35
C SER A 201 16.93 8.44 -7.45
N GLN A 202 17.32 7.78 -8.54
CA GLN A 202 18.71 7.39 -8.80
C GLN A 202 19.63 8.61 -8.87
N MET A 203 19.25 9.63 -9.63
CA MET A 203 19.99 10.89 -9.70
C MET A 203 20.14 11.53 -8.31
N ARG A 204 19.07 11.52 -7.49
CA ARG A 204 19.09 12.07 -6.12
C ARG A 204 20.03 11.28 -5.21
N GLU A 205 20.06 9.96 -5.35
CA GLU A 205 20.97 9.09 -4.60
C GLU A 205 22.43 9.36 -4.96
N GLU A 206 22.74 9.50 -6.26
CA GLU A 206 24.09 9.81 -6.75
C GLU A 206 24.62 11.17 -6.25
N ILE A 207 23.74 12.17 -6.13
CA ILE A 207 24.11 13.51 -5.64
C ILE A 207 23.89 13.68 -4.14
N SER A 208 23.44 12.65 -3.42
CA SER A 208 22.97 12.76 -2.04
C SER A 208 24.03 13.33 -1.09
N GLU A 209 25.31 12.99 -1.30
CA GLU A 209 26.46 13.50 -0.54
C GLU A 209 26.64 15.03 -0.66
N PHE A 210 26.15 15.62 -1.75
CA PHE A 210 26.28 17.05 -2.03
C PHE A 210 25.02 17.85 -1.70
N LEU A 211 23.91 17.18 -1.35
CA LEU A 211 22.69 17.85 -0.96
C LEU A 211 22.85 18.36 0.47
N LEU A 212 22.61 19.66 0.65
CA LEU A 212 22.47 20.22 1.99
C LEU A 212 21.24 19.58 2.63
N GLU A 213 21.43 18.94 3.78
CA GLU A 213 20.30 18.58 4.63
C GLU A 213 19.50 19.86 4.90
N ASP A 214 18.20 19.84 4.61
CA ASP A 214 17.28 20.92 4.97
C ASP A 214 17.39 21.08 6.49
N GLY A 215 18.27 21.96 6.95
CA GLY A 215 18.55 22.17 8.35
C GLY A 215 17.24 22.43 9.07
N GLU A 216 16.90 21.53 9.99
CA GLU A 216 15.97 21.82 11.07
C GLU A 216 16.70 22.83 11.97
N GLY A 217 16.71 24.08 11.50
CA GLY A 217 17.31 25.20 12.21
C GLY A 217 16.60 25.38 13.53
N GLY A 218 17.30 25.05 14.61
CA GLY A 218 16.91 25.42 15.97
C GLY A 218 16.81 26.95 16.11
N ASP A 219 15.74 27.42 16.72
CA ASP A 219 15.65 27.72 18.15
C ASP A 219 14.15 27.74 18.56
#